data_AF-A0AAU2M1S0-F1
#
_entry.id   AF-A0AAU2M1S0-F1
#
_cell.length_a   1.000
_cell.length_b   1.000
_cell.length_c   1.000
_cell.angle_alpha   90.00
_cell.angle_beta   90.00
_cell.angle_gamma   90.00
#
_symmetry.space_group_name_H-M   'P 1'
#
loop_
_entity.id
_entity.type
_entity.pdbx_description
1 polymer ?
#
loop_
_entity_poly.entity_id
_entity_poly.type
_entity_poly.pdbx_seq_one_letter_code
_entity_poly.pdbx_strand_id
1 'polypeptide(L)' 'MRPKSNDDLPLLRTTATGWKAHWLLEIHLIDEHAGFGASHKALLDLV' A
#
# COMPACT_ATOMS: atom_id res chain seq x y z
N MET A 1 -12.84 3.15 18.26
CA MET A 1 -11.78 2.20 17.85
C MET A 1 -12.01 1.91 16.36
N ARG A 2 -11.20 2.46 15.44
CA ARG A 2 -11.38 2.21 14.00
C ARG A 2 -10.83 0.81 13.65
N PRO A 3 -11.48 0.03 12.76
CA PRO A 3 -10.93 -1.25 12.34
C PRO A 3 -9.59 -1.03 11.63
N LYS A 4 -8.55 -1.74 12.06
CA LYS A 4 -7.28 -1.82 11.32
C LYS A 4 -7.58 -2.45 9.97
N SER A 5 -7.34 -1.72 8.88
CA SER A 5 -7.29 -2.35 7.56
C SER A 5 -6.13 -3.35 7.54
N ASN A 6 -6.21 -4.34 6.66
CA ASN A 6 -5.19 -5.37 6.45
C ASN A 6 -3.84 -4.81 5.93
N ASP A 7 -3.67 -3.48 5.93
CA ASP A 7 -2.54 -2.70 5.44
C ASP A 7 -1.34 -2.67 6.40
N ASP A 8 -1.48 -3.27 7.59
CA ASP A 8 -0.46 -3.21 8.64
C ASP A 8 0.59 -4.32 8.55
N LEU A 9 0.43 -5.28 7.63
CA LEU A 9 1.45 -6.29 7.38
C LEU A 9 2.43 -5.75 6.33
N PRO A 10 3.75 -5.70 6.63
CA PRO A 10 4.73 -5.25 5.65
C PRO A 10 4.71 -6.23 4.47
N LEU A 11 4.29 -5.74 3.31
CA LEU A 11 4.25 -6.47 2.06
C LEU A 11 5.70 -6.64 1.56
N LEU A 12 6.37 -7.67 2.07
CA LEU A 12 7.76 -7.99 1.78
C LEU A 12 7.87 -9.14 0.77
N ARG A 13 8.72 -8.99 -0.22
CA ARG A 13 9.41 -10.07 -0.96
C ARG A 13 10.91 -9.79 -0.98
N THR A 14 11.63 -10.72 -1.58
CA THR A 14 13.08 -10.69 -1.70
C THR A 14 13.41 -10.48 -3.18
N THR A 15 14.21 -9.48 -3.51
CA THR A 15 14.74 -9.26 -4.85
C THR A 15 15.68 -10.42 -5.21
N ALA A 16 15.98 -10.60 -6.51
CA ALA A 16 16.90 -11.62 -7.00
C ALA A 16 18.32 -11.52 -6.38
N THR A 17 18.70 -10.35 -5.88
CA THR A 17 19.99 -10.09 -5.21
C THR A 17 19.94 -10.29 -3.70
N GLY A 18 18.85 -10.83 -3.16
CA GLY A 18 18.67 -11.10 -1.73
C GLY A 18 18.21 -9.89 -0.90
N TRP A 19 17.99 -8.73 -1.54
CA TRP A 19 17.52 -7.54 -0.84
C TRP A 19 16.01 -7.60 -0.61
N LYS A 20 15.53 -7.28 0.59
CA LYS A 20 14.08 -7.17 0.84
C LYS A 20 13.61 -5.76 0.45
N ALA A 21 13.33 -5.53 -0.83
CA ALA A 21 12.90 -4.23 -1.34
C ALA A 21 11.68 -4.36 -2.26
N HIS A 22 10.61 -3.64 -1.95
CA HIS A 22 9.25 -3.83 -2.46
C HIS A 22 8.68 -2.50 -2.91
N TRP A 23 8.14 -2.44 -4.12
CA TRP A 23 7.38 -1.29 -4.57
C TRP A 23 5.95 -1.43 -4.10
N LEU A 24 5.44 -0.42 -3.41
CA LEU A 24 4.06 -0.33 -2.96
C LEU A 24 3.37 0.76 -3.77
N LEU A 25 2.22 0.43 -4.36
CA LEU A 25 1.29 1.41 -4.89
C LEU A 25 0.26 1.72 -3.80
N GLU A 26 0.15 2.98 -3.41
CA GLU A 26 -0.91 3.47 -2.55
C GLU A 26 -1.74 4.52 -3.31
N ILE A 27 -3.05 4.30 -3.38
CA ILE A 27 -4.01 5.20 -4.01
C ILE A 27 -4.87 5.79 -2.90
N HIS A 28 -4.90 7.12 -2.80
CA HIS A 28 -5.81 7.84 -1.91
C HIS A 28 -6.97 8.42 -2.72
N LEU A 29 -8.19 8.08 -2.30
CA LEU A 29 -9.42 8.70 -2.81
C LEU A 29 -9.72 9.91 -1.93
N ILE A 30 -9.57 11.09 -2.51
CA ILE A 30 -9.86 12.37 -1.87
C ILE A 30 -11.06 12.99 -2.57
N ASP A 31 -12.08 13.31 -1.79
CA ASP A 31 -13.16 14.20 -2.21
C ASP A 31 -12.80 15.63 -1.82
N GLU A 32 -12.94 16.58 -2.75
CA GLU A 32 -12.52 17.98 -2.52
C GLU A 32 -13.32 18.67 -1.40
N HIS A 33 -14.55 18.24 -1.14
CA HIS A 33 -15.45 18.87 -0.16
C HIS A 33 -15.50 18.10 1.16
N ALA A 34 -15.41 16.77 1.12
CA ALA A 34 -15.55 15.87 2.26
C ALA A 34 -14.21 15.29 2.76
N GLY A 35 -13.12 15.50 2.02
CA GLY A 35 -11.78 15.06 2.40
C GLY A 35 -11.50 13.59 2.08
N PHE A 36 -10.78 12.89 2.97
CA PHE A 36 -10.35 11.51 2.74
C PHE A 36 -11.55 10.54 2.71
N GLY A 37 -11.71 9.84 1.58
CA GLY A 37 -12.73 8.81 1.41
C GLY A 37 -12.20 7.41 1.70
N ALA A 38 -11.11 7.01 1.04
CA ALA A 38 -10.55 5.67 1.17
C ALA A 38 -9.09 5.60 0.69
N SER A 39 -8.41 4.50 1.04
CA SER A 39 -7.10 4.15 0.51
C SER A 39 -7.10 2.73 -0.03
N HIS A 40 -6.34 2.51 -1.10
CA HIS A 40 -6.05 1.18 -1.63
C HIS A 40 -4.54 0.99 -1.71
N LYS A 41 -4.05 -0.13 -1.17
CA LYS A 41 -2.64 -0.51 -1.22
C LYS A 41 -2.48 -1.81 -2.00
N ALA A 42 -1.51 -1.84 -2.89
CA ALA A 42 -1.15 -3.02 -3.66
C ALA A 42 0.37 -3.10 -3.86
N LEU A 43 0.87 -4.32 -4.02
CA LEU A 43 2.24 -4.55 -4.46
C LEU A 43 2.38 -4.18 -5.93
N LEU A 44 3.42 -3.42 -6.27
CA LEU A 44 3.76 -3.12 -7.64
C LEU A 44 4.87 -4.08 -8.10
N ASP A 45 4.56 -4.84 -9.14
CA ASP A 45 5.53 -5.69 -9.84
C ASP A 45 6.06 -4.91 -11.04
N LEU A 46 7.29 -4.40 -10.93
CA LEU A 46 7.98 -3.70 -12.01
C LEU A 46 8.82 -4.73 -12.76
N VAL A 47 8.27 -5.24 -13.85
CA VAL A 47 8.92 -6.20 -14.77
C VAL A 47 9.85 -5.48 -15.74
#